data_AF-A0A480A470-F1
#
_entry.id   AF-A0A480A470-F1
#
_cell.length_a   1.000
_cell.length_b   1.000
_cell.length_c   1.000
_cell.angle_alpha   90.00
_cell.angle_beta   90.00
_cell.angle_gamma   90.00
#
_symmetry.space_group_name_H-M   'P 1'
#
loop_
_entity.id
_entity.type
_entity.pdbx_description
1 polymer ?
#
loop_
_entity_poly.entity_id
_entity_poly.type
_entity_poly.pdbx_seq_one_letter_code
_entity_poly.pdbx_strand_id
1 'polypeptide(L)' 'MCDRFQEHPAFEKMGTEKWLAENPLPVATEREIATQNKGEPVYRAMFVKH' A
#
# COMPACT_ATOMS: atom_id res chain seq x y z
N MET A 1 1.78 9.64 -5.42
CA MET A 1 0.44 8.99 -5.50
C MET A 1 -0.24 8.87 -4.13
N CYS A 2 0.47 8.74 -3.00
CA CYS A 2 -0.16 8.86 -1.67
C CYS A 2 -0.65 10.30 -1.36
N ASP A 3 0.14 11.31 -1.73
CA ASP A 3 -0.20 12.73 -1.73
C ASP A 3 -1.65 13.02 -2.16
N ARG A 4 -2.06 12.52 -3.33
CA ARG A 4 -3.41 12.77 -3.88
C ARG A 4 -4.54 12.21 -3.01
N PHE A 5 -4.33 11.08 -2.35
CA PHE A 5 -5.33 10.52 -1.42
C PHE A 5 -5.29 11.23 -0.08
N GLN A 6 -4.11 11.60 0.41
CA GLN A 6 -3.93 12.34 1.67
C GLN A 6 -4.48 13.77 1.61
N GLU A 7 -4.48 14.39 0.43
CA GLU A 7 -5.07 15.72 0.21
C GLU A 7 -6.61 15.70 0.22
N HIS A 8 -7.24 14.54 0.04
CA HIS A 8 -8.69 14.44 -0.06
C HIS A 8 -9.34 14.13 1.30
N PRO A 9 -10.22 14.99 1.83
CA PRO A 9 -10.71 14.89 3.21
C PRO A 9 -11.55 13.64 3.50
N ALA A 10 -12.11 13.01 2.48
CA ALA A 10 -12.87 11.77 2.65
C ALA A 10 -12.02 10.51 2.85
N PHE A 11 -10.69 10.59 2.75
CA PHE A 11 -9.80 9.45 2.88
C PHE A 11 -8.75 9.67 3.96
N GLU A 12 -8.61 8.72 4.88
CA GLU A 12 -7.54 8.69 5.86
C GLU A 12 -6.62 7.50 5.61
N LYS A 13 -5.31 7.73 5.73
CA LYS A 13 -4.32 6.69 5.60
C LYS A 13 -4.35 5.80 6.84
N MET A 14 -4.40 4.48 6.65
CA MET A 14 -4.24 3.53 7.74
C MET A 14 -2.76 3.29 8.06
N GLY A 15 -2.42 3.39 9.35
CA GLY A 15 -1.07 3.20 9.88
C GLY A 15 -0.23 4.49 9.89
N THR A 16 0.76 4.53 10.78
CA THR A 16 1.68 5.67 10.94
C THR A 16 2.93 5.58 10.05
N GLU A 17 3.19 4.40 9.48
CA GLU A 17 4.36 4.16 8.64
C GLU A 17 4.23 4.78 7.25
N LYS A 18 5.37 5.01 6.59
CA LYS A 18 5.37 5.53 5.21
C LYS A 18 4.76 4.52 4.23
N TRP A 19 5.05 3.23 4.42
CA TRP A 19 4.56 2.11 3.61
C TRP A 19 4.21 0.94 4.53
N LEU A 20 3.24 0.12 4.15
CA LEU A 20 2.93 -1.13 4.87
C LEU A 20 3.98 -2.20 4.53
N ALA A 21 4.54 -2.83 5.58
CA ALA A 21 5.49 -3.93 5.44
C ALA A 21 4.85 -5.18 4.81
N GLU A 22 3.63 -5.51 5.23
CA GLU A 22 2.89 -6.70 4.81
C GLU A 22 1.76 -6.35 3.84
N ASN A 23 1.35 -7.33 3.02
CA ASN A 23 0.19 -7.18 2.16
C ASN A 23 -1.10 -7.35 2.99
N PRO A 24 -1.99 -6.34 3.05
CA PRO A 24 -3.25 -6.46 3.79
C PRO A 24 -4.25 -7.41 3.13
N LEU A 25 -4.00 -7.86 1.89
CA LEU A 25 -4.84 -8.83 1.17
C LEU A 25 -4.41 -10.27 1.49
N PRO A 26 -5.37 -11.23 1.52
CA PRO A 26 -5.08 -12.60 1.91
C PRO A 26 -4.17 -13.36 0.93
N VAL A 27 -4.07 -12.91 -0.32
CA VAL A 27 -3.23 -13.52 -1.35
C VAL A 27 -2.55 -12.43 -2.16
N ALA A 28 -1.23 -12.53 -2.30
CA ALA A 28 -0.44 -11.62 -3.13
C ALA A 28 -0.71 -11.85 -4.62
N THR A 29 -0.64 -10.78 -5.41
CA THR A 29 -0.76 -10.89 -6.87
C THR A 29 0.49 -11.53 -7.48
N GLU A 30 0.38 -12.13 -8.66
CA GLU A 30 1.53 -12.67 -9.40
C GLU A 30 2.63 -11.61 -9.62
N ARG A 31 2.22 -10.37 -9.91
CA ARG A 31 3.16 -9.24 -10.08
C ARG A 31 3.94 -8.98 -8.80
N GLU A 32 3.26 -8.92 -7.66
CA GLU A 32 3.89 -8.66 -6.36
C GLU A 32 4.89 -9.76 -6.00
N ILE A 33 4.51 -11.02 -6.19
CA ILE A 33 5.38 -12.18 -5.99
C ILE A 33 6.61 -12.08 -6.91
N ALA A 34 6.42 -11.80 -8.20
CA ALA A 34 7.51 -11.67 -9.16
C ALA A 34 8.46 -10.50 -8.84
N THR A 35 7.93 -9.35 -8.40
CA THR A 35 8.74 -8.20 -7.96
C THR A 35 9.58 -8.55 -6.74
N GLN A 36 8.98 -9.19 -5.72
CA GLN A 36 9.71 -9.63 -4.53
C GLN A 36 10.78 -10.68 -4.85
N ASN A 37 10.48 -11.65 -5.73
CA ASN A 37 11.44 -12.66 -6.17
C ASN A 37 12.66 -12.07 -6.92
N LYS A 38 12.51 -10.88 -7.52
CA LYS A 38 13.61 -10.11 -8.12
C LYS A 38 14.40 -9.28 -7.11
N GLY A 39 14.00 -9.27 -5.84
CA GLY A 39 14.60 -8.42 -4.80
C GLY A 39 14.20 -6.93 -4.93
N GLU A 40 13.14 -6.64 -5.68
CA GLU A 40 12.66 -5.27 -5.87
C GLU A 40 11.63 -4.88 -4.79
N PRO A 41 11.57 -3.59 -4.40
CA PRO A 41 10.66 -3.13 -3.36
C PRO A 41 9.20 -3.09 -3.86
N VAL A 42 8.28 -3.47 -2.99
CA VAL A 42 6.83 -3.30 -3.18
C VAL A 42 6.33 -2.27 -2.18
N TYR A 43 5.81 -1.14 -2.67
CA TYR A 43 5.28 -0.06 -1.84
C TYR A 43 3.77 -0.20 -1.67
N ARG A 44 3.31 -0.25 -0.42
CA ARG A 44 1.91 -0.45 -0.06
C ARG A 44 1.42 0.68 0.82
N ALA A 45 0.22 1.19 0.55
CA ALA A 45 -0.47 2.14 1.41
C ALA A 45 -1.96 1.82 1.37
N MET A 46 -2.62 1.91 2.51
CA MET A 46 -4.06 1.66 2.63
C MET A 46 -4.75 2.94 3.11
N PHE A 47 -5.89 3.24 2.51
CA PHE A 47 -6.73 4.36 2.88
C PHE A 47 -8.15 3.86 3.12
N VAL A 48 -8.83 4.41 4.12
CA VAL A 48 -10.24 4.14 4.37
C VAL A 48 -11.03 5.37 4.01
N LYS A 49 -12.18 5.16 3.37
CA LYS A 49 -13.14 6.22 3.13
C LYS A 49 -14.06 6.36 4.34
N HIS A 50 -14.26 7.60 4.80
CA HIS A 50 -15.24 7.93 5.83
C HIS A 50 -16.58 8.33 5.22
#